data_AF-A0A948FPF5-F1
#
_entry.id   AF-A0A948FPF5-F1
#
_cell.length_a   1.000
_cell.length_b   1.000
_cell.length_c   1.000
_cell.angle_alpha   90.00
_cell.angle_beta   90.00
_cell.angle_gamma   90.00
#
_symmetry.space_group_name_H-M   'P 1'
#
loop_
_entity.id
_entity.type
_entity.pdbx_description
1 polymer ?
#
loop_
_entity_poly.entity_id
_entity_poly.type
_entity_poly.pdbx_seq_one_letter_code
_entity_poly.pdbx_strand_id
1 'polypeptide(L)'
;TNFLGKWSLNSDKTLVQGQRTSAQGELDIHQEENSITIKRISPGRHQGQVITTEELTLDGEIKDSVVSGKPTKSAVSWSPDGKKMTISYLILFAKNDIRTTIEIWALSEDGKSLSINYSSKSAKGARTAHYVYDRK
;
A
#
# COMPACT_ATOMS: atom_id res chain seq x y z
N THR A 1 10.21 8.43 -10.35
CA THR A 1 9.02 7.61 -10.66
C THR A 1 7.78 8.31 -10.15
N ASN A 2 6.70 8.35 -10.94
CA ASN A 2 5.47 9.07 -10.60
C ASN A 2 4.26 8.12 -10.61
N PHE A 3 3.68 7.87 -9.44
CA PHE A 3 2.55 6.97 -9.23
C PHE A 3 1.18 7.66 -9.34
N LEU A 4 1.14 8.97 -9.58
CA LEU A 4 -0.08 9.76 -9.76
C LEU A 4 -1.07 9.07 -10.69
N GLY A 5 -2.34 9.04 -10.26
CA GLY A 5 -3.44 8.55 -11.07
C GLY A 5 -4.41 7.66 -10.30
N LYS A 6 -5.40 7.17 -11.05
CA LYS A 6 -6.41 6.24 -10.56
C LYS A 6 -6.11 4.85 -11.07
N TRP A 7 -6.24 3.87 -10.19
CA TRP A 7 -5.85 2.50 -10.44
C TRP A 7 -6.95 1.55 -9.98
N SER A 8 -7.21 0.51 -10.75
CA SER A 8 -8.18 -0.54 -10.44
C SER A 8 -7.46 -1.86 -10.23
N LEU A 9 -7.78 -2.58 -9.16
CA LEU A 9 -7.15 -3.84 -8.83
C LEU A 9 -7.46 -4.89 -9.91
N ASN A 10 -6.43 -5.47 -10.50
CA ASN A 10 -6.53 -6.58 -11.42
C ASN A 10 -6.52 -7.89 -10.62
N SER A 11 -7.71 -8.47 -10.41
CA SER A 11 -7.88 -9.73 -9.66
C SER A 11 -7.19 -10.92 -10.32
N ASP A 12 -7.09 -10.93 -11.66
CA ASP A 12 -6.53 -12.05 -12.42
C ASP A 12 -5.00 -12.15 -12.29
N LYS A 13 -4.34 -11.01 -12.08
CA LYS A 13 -2.89 -10.90 -11.86
C LYS A 13 -2.51 -10.81 -10.38
N THR A 14 -3.45 -10.51 -9.50
CA THR A 14 -3.20 -10.37 -8.06
C THR A 14 -3.11 -11.73 -7.37
N LEU A 15 -2.10 -11.89 -6.53
CA LEU A 15 -1.90 -13.08 -5.71
C LEU A 15 -1.89 -12.71 -4.23
N VAL A 16 -2.71 -13.36 -3.42
CA VAL A 16 -2.71 -13.24 -1.96
C VAL A 16 -2.28 -14.58 -1.38
N GLN A 17 -1.22 -14.58 -0.57
CA GLN A 17 -0.60 -15.83 -0.09
C GLN A 17 -0.27 -16.81 -1.24
N GLY A 18 0.14 -16.27 -2.40
CA GLY A 18 0.45 -17.05 -3.60
C GLY A 18 -0.76 -17.60 -4.36
N GLN A 19 -1.99 -17.28 -3.95
CA GLN A 19 -3.22 -17.77 -4.59
C GLN A 19 -3.98 -16.62 -5.27
N ARG A 20 -4.69 -16.92 -6.36
CA ARG A 20 -5.60 -15.95 -6.99
C ARG A 20 -6.68 -15.51 -6.01
N THR A 21 -7.17 -14.30 -6.21
CA THR A 21 -8.21 -13.71 -5.37
C THR A 21 -9.29 -13.08 -6.23
N SER A 22 -10.54 -13.08 -5.75
CA SER A 22 -11.63 -12.27 -6.30
C SER A 22 -11.71 -10.89 -5.65
N ALA A 23 -10.65 -10.46 -4.95
CA ALA A 23 -10.60 -9.16 -4.32
C ALA A 23 -10.79 -8.05 -5.37
N GLN A 24 -11.46 -7.00 -4.95
CA GLN A 24 -11.63 -5.77 -5.71
C GLN A 24 -11.07 -4.62 -4.89
N GLY A 25 -10.62 -3.58 -5.57
CA GLY A 25 -10.11 -2.39 -4.91
C GLY A 25 -9.65 -1.35 -5.91
N GLU A 26 -9.47 -0.14 -5.41
CA GLU A 26 -8.98 0.98 -6.20
C GLU A 26 -7.97 1.79 -5.40
N LEU A 27 -7.06 2.43 -6.12
CA LEU A 27 -6.18 3.46 -5.59
C LEU A 27 -6.46 4.77 -6.32
N ASP A 28 -6.54 5.85 -5.57
CA ASP A 28 -6.51 7.22 -6.10
C ASP A 28 -5.29 7.88 -5.46
N ILE A 29 -4.26 8.11 -6.28
CA ILE A 29 -2.95 8.56 -5.83
C ILE A 29 -2.75 9.98 -6.32
N HIS A 30 -2.46 10.88 -5.39
CA HIS A 30 -1.99 12.23 -5.66
C HIS A 30 -0.53 12.32 -5.22
N GLN A 31 0.38 12.58 -6.15
CA GLN A 31 1.80 12.69 -5.87
C GLN A 31 2.29 14.08 -6.31
N GLU A 32 2.88 14.78 -5.35
CA GLU A 32 3.57 16.06 -5.54
C GLU A 32 5.10 15.82 -5.42
N GLU A 33 5.89 16.89 -5.43
CA GLU A 33 7.36 16.81 -5.42
C GLU A 33 7.92 16.02 -4.21
N ASN A 34 7.46 16.35 -2.99
CA ASN A 34 7.92 15.70 -1.75
C ASN A 34 6.82 14.98 -0.96
N SER A 35 5.60 14.90 -1.48
CA SER A 35 4.49 14.24 -0.78
C SER A 35 3.69 13.31 -1.69
N ILE A 36 3.10 12.31 -1.06
CA ILE A 36 2.17 11.40 -1.73
C ILE A 36 0.97 11.16 -0.83
N THR A 37 -0.22 11.38 -1.36
CA THR A 37 -1.49 11.00 -0.75
C THR A 37 -2.03 9.77 -1.45
N ILE A 38 -2.27 8.71 -0.69
CA ILE A 38 -2.75 7.42 -1.16
C ILE A 38 -4.14 7.19 -0.57
N LYS A 39 -5.16 7.24 -1.42
CA LYS A 39 -6.53 6.85 -1.08
C LYS A 39 -6.80 5.44 -1.57
N ARG A 40 -6.98 4.50 -0.64
CA ARG A 40 -7.35 3.11 -0.92
C ARG A 40 -8.85 2.94 -0.74
N ILE A 41 -9.50 2.29 -1.71
CA ILE A 41 -10.93 2.02 -1.72
C ILE A 41 -11.11 0.52 -1.88
N SER A 42 -11.87 -0.11 -0.98
CA SER A 42 -12.12 -1.56 -1.01
C SER A 42 -13.58 -1.88 -0.64
N PRO A 43 -14.14 -3.03 -1.06
CA PRO A 43 -15.46 -3.45 -0.63
C PRO A 43 -15.53 -3.67 0.89
N GLY A 44 -16.56 -3.13 1.53
CA GLY A 44 -16.88 -3.37 2.93
C GLY A 44 -17.62 -4.69 3.16
N ARG A 45 -17.58 -5.21 4.40
CA ARG A 45 -18.17 -6.52 4.76
C ARG A 45 -19.70 -6.58 4.72
N HIS A 46 -20.39 -5.45 4.86
CA HIS A 46 -21.85 -5.40 5.03
C HIS A 46 -22.52 -4.41 4.07
N GLN A 47 -22.12 -4.45 2.79
CA GLN A 47 -22.43 -3.44 1.75
C GLN A 47 -21.81 -2.06 2.06
N GLY A 48 -21.27 -1.41 1.02
CA GLY A 48 -20.53 -0.16 1.13
C GLY A 48 -19.03 -0.31 0.85
N GLN A 49 -18.31 0.82 0.85
CA GLN A 49 -16.88 0.88 0.62
C GLN A 49 -16.14 1.24 1.91
N VAL A 50 -14.98 0.63 2.11
CA VAL A 50 -13.99 1.07 3.09
C VAL A 50 -13.00 1.95 2.34
N ILE A 51 -12.93 3.21 2.75
CA ILE A 51 -11.99 4.20 2.22
C ILE A 51 -10.98 4.51 3.31
N THR A 52 -9.69 4.40 2.98
CA THR A 52 -8.59 4.83 3.85
C THR A 52 -7.70 5.77 3.07
N THR A 53 -7.47 6.96 3.61
CA THR A 53 -6.54 7.93 3.06
C THR A 53 -5.34 8.04 3.98
N GLU A 54 -4.14 7.98 3.40
CA GLU A 54 -2.90 8.31 4.09
C GLU A 54 -2.09 9.28 3.25
N GLU A 55 -1.29 10.09 3.92
CA GLU A 55 -0.36 11.01 3.30
C GLU A 55 1.03 10.71 3.86
N LEU A 56 2.04 10.67 3.00
CA LEU A 56 3.43 10.38 3.34
C LEU A 56 4.35 11.42 2.71
N THR A 57 5.52 11.64 3.30
CA THR A 57 6.62 12.37 2.67
C THR A 57 7.52 11.41 1.89
N LEU A 58 8.15 11.90 0.82
CA LEU A 58 8.97 11.08 -0.08
C LEU A 58 10.48 11.15 0.24
N ASP A 59 10.86 12.00 1.19
CA ASP A 59 12.23 12.22 1.71
C ASP A 59 12.69 11.16 2.73
N GLY A 60 11.77 10.31 3.19
CA GLY A 60 12.04 9.24 4.16
C GLY A 60 11.95 9.67 5.61
N GLU A 61 11.42 10.86 5.89
CA GLU A 61 11.03 11.22 7.26
C GLU A 61 9.99 10.24 7.82
N ILE A 62 10.10 9.97 9.13
CA ILE A 62 9.13 9.14 9.82
C ILE A 62 7.91 9.99 10.13
N LYS A 63 6.74 9.54 9.65
CA LYS A 63 5.46 10.14 9.96
C LYS A 63 4.71 9.32 10.99
N ASP A 64 4.25 9.98 12.05
CA ASP A 64 3.29 9.43 13.01
C ASP A 64 1.85 9.67 12.52
N SER A 65 1.01 8.65 12.63
CA SER A 65 -0.39 8.68 12.18
C SER A 65 -1.27 7.71 12.97
N VAL A 66 -2.57 7.72 12.70
CA VAL A 66 -3.53 6.77 13.26
C VAL A 66 -4.29 6.10 12.12
N VAL A 67 -4.03 4.81 11.88
CA VAL A 67 -4.70 4.03 10.83
C VAL A 67 -5.70 3.07 11.47
N SER A 68 -6.99 3.19 11.13
CA SER A 68 -8.07 2.40 11.72
C SER A 68 -8.07 2.40 13.26
N GLY A 69 -7.79 3.55 13.87
CA GLY A 69 -7.71 3.72 15.32
C GLY A 69 -6.44 3.17 15.98
N LYS A 70 -5.38 2.89 15.21
CA LYS A 70 -4.12 2.34 15.72
C LYS A 70 -2.96 3.29 15.48
N PRO A 71 -2.14 3.61 16.51
CA PRO A 71 -0.91 4.35 16.32
C PRO A 71 -0.03 3.65 15.28
N THR A 72 0.39 4.41 14.28
CA THR A 72 1.12 3.91 13.12
C THR A 72 2.27 4.85 12.80
N LYS A 73 3.47 4.32 12.69
CA LYS A 73 4.62 5.02 12.11
C LYS A 73 4.84 4.55 10.69
N SER A 74 5.14 5.46 9.79
CA SER A 74 5.41 5.15 8.39
C SER A 74 6.61 5.93 7.85
N ALA A 75 7.37 5.33 6.95
CA ALA A 75 8.47 6.00 6.25
C ALA A 75 8.59 5.46 4.82
N VAL A 76 9.06 6.31 3.90
CA VAL A 76 9.27 5.98 2.49
C VAL A 76 10.77 5.86 2.20
N SER A 77 11.16 4.92 1.35
CA SER A 77 12.50 4.86 0.78
C SER A 77 12.45 4.46 -0.68
N TRP A 78 13.49 4.81 -1.43
CA TRP A 78 13.59 4.51 -2.86
C TRP A 78 14.71 3.50 -3.12
N SER A 79 14.53 2.65 -4.12
CA SER A 79 15.63 1.85 -4.65
C SER A 79 16.71 2.77 -5.26
N PRO A 80 17.97 2.31 -5.36
CA PRO A 80 19.07 3.12 -5.91
C PRO A 80 18.81 3.65 -7.32
N ASP A 81 18.03 2.94 -8.13
CA ASP A 81 17.63 3.33 -9.48
C ASP A 81 16.38 4.25 -9.50
N GLY A 82 15.80 4.57 -8.35
CA GLY A 82 14.59 5.39 -8.20
C GLY A 82 13.32 4.76 -8.78
N LYS A 83 13.35 3.50 -9.22
CA LYS A 83 12.23 2.83 -9.91
C LYS A 83 11.23 2.19 -8.95
N LYS A 84 11.66 1.86 -7.72
CA LYS A 84 10.83 1.22 -6.70
C LYS A 84 10.74 2.10 -5.48
N MET A 85 9.52 2.28 -4.99
CA MET A 85 9.24 2.96 -3.73
C MET A 85 8.89 1.91 -2.68
N THR A 86 9.52 1.97 -1.52
CA THR A 86 9.22 1.12 -0.38
C THR A 86 8.55 1.94 0.69
N ILE A 87 7.37 1.52 1.14
CA ILE A 87 6.70 2.11 2.28
C ILE A 87 6.78 1.11 3.44
N SER A 88 7.36 1.53 4.55
CA SER A 88 7.45 0.72 5.77
C SER A 88 6.48 1.26 6.81
N TYR A 89 5.73 0.38 7.45
CA TYR A 89 4.79 0.71 8.51
C TYR A 89 5.09 -0.08 9.78
N LEU A 90 4.98 0.58 10.93
CA LEU A 90 4.97 -0.03 12.25
C LEU A 90 3.65 0.35 12.94
N ILE A 91 2.78 -0.64 13.10
CA ILE A 91 1.43 -0.47 13.64
C ILE A 91 1.38 -1.08 15.04
N LEU A 92 1.01 -0.27 16.03
CA LEU A 92 0.86 -0.71 17.41
C LEU A 92 -0.56 -1.23 17.68
N PHE A 93 -0.67 -2.50 18.08
CA PHE A 93 -1.90 -3.14 18.52
C PHE A 93 -1.98 -3.19 20.06
N ALA A 94 -3.15 -3.52 20.58
CA ALA A 94 -3.36 -3.70 22.02
C ALA A 94 -2.42 -4.78 22.59
N LYS A 95 -2.09 -4.66 23.89
CA LYS A 95 -1.13 -5.53 24.60
C LYS A 95 0.30 -5.46 24.05
N ASN A 96 0.69 -4.31 23.48
CA ASN A 96 2.02 -4.07 22.89
C ASN A 96 2.38 -5.04 21.74
N ASP A 97 1.38 -5.63 21.07
CA ASP A 97 1.61 -6.41 19.85
C ASP A 97 1.96 -5.45 18.71
N ILE A 98 3.06 -5.72 18.00
CA ILE A 98 3.55 -4.86 16.92
C ILE A 98 3.37 -5.62 15.61
N ARG A 99 2.83 -4.91 14.62
CA ARG A 99 2.82 -5.38 13.24
C ARG A 99 3.71 -4.49 12.40
N THR A 100 4.68 -5.11 11.73
CA THR A 100 5.47 -4.46 10.70
C THR A 100 4.88 -4.81 9.34
N THR A 101 4.69 -3.82 8.48
CA THR A 101 4.25 -4.00 7.10
C THR A 101 5.23 -3.31 6.18
N ILE A 102 5.54 -3.93 5.04
CA ILE A 102 6.36 -3.37 3.98
C ILE A 102 5.60 -3.51 2.67
N GLU A 103 5.48 -2.42 1.94
CA GLU A 103 4.93 -2.38 0.59
C GLU A 103 6.01 -1.91 -0.39
N ILE A 104 6.30 -2.67 -1.43
CA ILE A 104 7.24 -2.28 -2.50
C ILE A 104 6.45 -2.05 -3.78
N TRP A 105 6.44 -0.80 -4.21
CA TRP A 105 5.67 -0.27 -5.31
C TRP A 105 6.55 -0.11 -6.54
N ALA A 106 6.06 -0.56 -7.70
CA ALA A 106 6.75 -0.40 -8.98
C ALA A 106 5.75 -0.28 -10.13
N LEU A 107 6.04 0.64 -11.06
CA LEU A 107 5.31 0.76 -12.32
C LEU A 107 5.89 -0.18 -13.37
N SER A 108 5.04 -0.66 -14.27
CA SER A 108 5.48 -1.25 -15.53
C SER A 108 6.20 -0.20 -16.39
N GLU A 109 7.03 -0.65 -17.32
CA GLU A 109 7.80 0.25 -18.21
C GLU A 109 6.90 1.18 -19.03
N ASP A 110 5.71 0.70 -19.43
CA ASP A 110 4.71 1.49 -20.14
C ASP A 110 3.83 2.37 -19.23
N GLY A 111 4.02 2.27 -17.90
CA GLY A 111 3.27 3.02 -16.90
C GLY A 111 1.78 2.65 -16.79
N LYS A 112 1.32 1.57 -17.44
CA LYS A 112 -0.09 1.17 -17.46
C LYS A 112 -0.47 0.26 -16.30
N SER A 113 0.50 -0.33 -15.61
CA SER A 113 0.28 -1.19 -14.47
C SER A 113 1.13 -0.77 -13.28
N LEU A 114 0.54 -0.86 -12.09
CA LEU A 114 1.19 -0.66 -10.79
C LEU A 114 1.21 -1.99 -10.06
N SER A 115 2.39 -2.44 -9.65
CA SER A 115 2.57 -3.61 -8.79
C SER A 115 2.92 -3.19 -7.36
N ILE A 116 2.33 -3.87 -6.38
CA ILE A 116 2.63 -3.68 -4.95
C ILE A 116 2.94 -5.05 -4.36
N ASN A 117 4.19 -5.28 -3.99
CA ASN A 117 4.58 -6.42 -3.18
C ASN A 117 4.37 -6.07 -1.72
N TYR A 118 3.36 -6.67 -1.12
CA TYR A 118 2.98 -6.49 0.27
C TYR A 118 3.54 -7.62 1.11
N SER A 119 4.12 -7.27 2.26
CA SER A 119 4.45 -8.21 3.32
C SER A 119 4.08 -7.64 4.67
N SER A 120 3.56 -8.46 5.57
CA SER A 120 3.23 -8.05 6.92
C SER A 120 3.54 -9.16 7.91
N LYS A 121 4.08 -8.80 9.07
CA LYS A 121 4.50 -9.74 10.12
C LYS A 121 4.07 -9.23 11.48
N SER A 122 3.60 -10.16 12.32
CA SER A 122 3.30 -9.94 13.74
C SER A 122 3.55 -11.23 14.51
N ALA A 123 3.39 -11.22 15.84
CA ALA A 123 3.48 -12.43 16.66
C ALA A 123 2.45 -13.51 16.24
N LYS A 124 1.35 -13.11 15.60
CA LYS A 124 0.26 -13.99 15.13
C LYS A 124 0.52 -14.61 13.75
N GLY A 125 1.68 -14.34 13.15
CA GLY A 125 2.07 -14.85 11.84
C GLY A 125 2.35 -13.77 10.81
N ALA A 126 2.62 -14.24 9.58
CA ALA A 126 2.99 -13.42 8.44
C ALA A 126 1.97 -13.53 7.30
N ARG A 127 1.90 -12.48 6.49
CA ARG A 127 1.06 -12.40 5.30
C ARG A 127 1.82 -11.76 4.16
N THR A 128 1.63 -12.28 2.96
CA THR A 128 2.17 -11.69 1.74
C THR A 128 1.08 -11.56 0.68
N ALA A 129 1.26 -10.59 -0.20
CA ALA A 129 0.46 -10.44 -1.40
C ALA A 129 1.28 -9.74 -2.49
N HIS A 130 0.96 -10.03 -3.73
CA HIS A 130 1.42 -9.32 -4.91
C HIS A 130 0.17 -8.72 -5.57
N TYR A 131 -0.10 -7.46 -5.30
CA TYR A 131 -1.21 -6.74 -5.91
C TYR A 131 -0.76 -6.15 -7.24
N VAL A 132 -1.62 -6.30 -8.25
CA VAL A 132 -1.43 -5.66 -9.54
C VAL A 132 -2.66 -4.81 -9.82
N TYR A 133 -2.43 -3.57 -10.19
CA TYR A 133 -3.47 -2.63 -10.57
C TYR A 133 -3.25 -2.19 -12.02
N ASP A 134 -4.33 -2.06 -12.76
CA ASP A 134 -4.32 -1.41 -14.07
C ASP A 134 -4.73 0.05 -13.90
N ARG A 135 -4.10 0.93 -14.68
CA ARG A 135 -4.46 2.35 -14.70
C ARG A 135 -5.89 2.51 -15.27
N LYS A 136 -6.67 3.40 -14.66
CA LYS A 136 -8.00 3.81 -15.15
C LYS A 136 -7.90 4.91 -16.19
#